data_AF-A0A8T4A311-F1
#
_entry.id   AF-A0A8T4A311-F1
#
_cell.length_a   1.000
_cell.length_b   1.000
_cell.length_c   1.000
_cell.angle_alpha   90.00
_cell.angle_beta   90.00
_cell.angle_gamma   90.00
#
_symmetry.space_group_name_H-M   'P 1'
#
loop_
_entity.id
_entity.type
_entity.pdbx_description
1 polymer ?
#
loop_
_entity_poly.entity_id
_entity_poly.type
_entity_poly.pdbx_seq_one_letter_code
_entity_poly.pdbx_strand_id
1 'polypeptide(L)'
;MYSLEDGAFLVKLARSAIEKYLNEGKLTVPPKNAPEKVKEKAGVFVTLETYPKKDLRGCIGYPEPVMPLVEATTRAAVSAAVQDPRFPPVLRGELESTL
;
A
#
# COMPACT_ATOMS: atom_id res chain seq x y z
N MET A 1 2.90 19.42 2.98
CA MET A 1 1.61 19.06 2.34
C MET A 1 1.88 18.39 1.00
N TYR A 2 1.40 17.17 0.78
CA TYR A 2 1.58 16.41 -0.47
C TYR A 2 0.65 16.93 -1.57
N SER A 3 1.08 16.85 -2.83
CA SER A 3 0.24 17.22 -3.98
C SER A 3 -0.69 16.05 -4.39
N LEU A 4 -1.62 16.30 -5.32
CA LEU A 4 -2.46 15.24 -5.89
C LEU A 4 -1.62 14.23 -6.69
N GLU A 5 -0.56 14.69 -7.34
CA GLU A 5 0.39 13.86 -8.07
C GLU A 5 1.18 12.95 -7.13
N ASP A 6 1.63 13.48 -5.98
CA ASP A 6 2.26 12.67 -4.91
C ASP A 6 1.30 11.56 -4.44
N GLY A 7 0.04 11.92 -4.17
CA GLY A 7 -0.99 10.97 -3.74
C GLY A 7 -1.30 9.90 -4.80
N ALA A 8 -1.50 10.29 -6.05
CA ALA A 8 -1.75 9.37 -7.14
C ALA A 8 -0.57 8.41 -7.38
N PHE A 9 0.66 8.89 -7.21
CA PHE A 9 1.86 8.07 -7.25
C PHE A 9 1.85 7.02 -6.13
N LEU A 10 1.56 7.40 -4.89
CA LEU A 10 1.54 6.49 -3.74
C LEU A 10 0.45 5.42 -3.85
N VAL A 11 -0.75 5.78 -4.32
CA VAL A 11 -1.85 4.81 -4.53
C VAL A 11 -1.47 3.77 -5.60
N LYS A 12 -0.88 4.21 -6.72
CA LYS A 12 -0.39 3.30 -7.77
C LYS A 12 0.72 2.40 -7.25
N LEU A 13 1.63 2.95 -6.45
CA LEU A 13 2.71 2.18 -5.81
C LEU A 13 2.15 1.12 -4.86
N ALA A 14 1.16 1.46 -4.03
CA ALA A 14 0.51 0.54 -3.11
C ALA A 14 -0.14 -0.63 -3.88
N ARG A 15 -0.91 -0.36 -4.94
CA ARG A 15 -1.52 -1.39 -5.79
C ARG A 15 -0.45 -2.29 -6.42
N SER A 16 0.56 -1.71 -7.05
CA SER A 16 1.65 -2.47 -7.68
C SER A 16 2.43 -3.33 -6.68
N ALA A 17 2.63 -2.83 -5.47
CA ALA A 17 3.30 -3.56 -4.40
C ALA A 17 2.54 -4.83 -4.00
N ILE A 18 1.21 -4.72 -3.84
CA ILE A 18 0.34 -5.85 -3.53
C ILE A 18 0.34 -6.84 -4.70
N GLU A 19 0.11 -6.39 -5.94
CA GLU A 19 0.12 -7.23 -7.14
C GLU A 19 1.41 -8.04 -7.27
N LYS A 20 2.56 -7.38 -7.13
CA LYS A 20 3.86 -8.04 -7.22
C LYS A 20 4.08 -9.04 -6.09
N TYR A 21 3.67 -8.70 -4.86
CA TYR A 21 3.78 -9.61 -3.73
C TYR A 21 2.91 -10.86 -3.91
N LEU A 22 1.67 -10.71 -4.39
CA LEU A 22 0.77 -11.84 -4.64
C LEU A 22 1.23 -12.72 -5.81
N ASN A 23 2.01 -12.17 -6.76
CA ASN A 23 2.55 -12.93 -7.89
C ASN A 23 3.90 -13.60 -7.60
N GLU A 24 4.80 -12.92 -6.91
CA GLU A 24 6.21 -13.33 -6.76
C GLU A 24 6.61 -13.66 -5.32
N GLY A 25 5.77 -13.35 -4.33
CA GLY A 25 6.09 -13.45 -2.91
C GLY A 25 7.16 -12.45 -2.43
N LYS A 26 7.47 -11.43 -3.24
CA LYS A 26 8.55 -10.46 -2.97
C LYS A 26 8.00 -9.06 -2.75
N LEU A 27 8.56 -8.37 -1.76
CA LEU A 27 8.29 -6.95 -1.55
C LEU A 27 8.84 -6.15 -2.73
N THR A 28 8.06 -5.19 -3.22
CA THR A 28 8.52 -4.26 -4.26
C THR A 28 9.59 -3.34 -3.69
N VAL A 29 10.64 -3.09 -4.46
CA VAL A 29 11.61 -2.03 -4.13
C VAL A 29 11.04 -0.71 -4.65
N PRO A 30 10.95 0.33 -3.80
CA PRO A 30 10.54 1.65 -4.24
C PRO A 30 11.31 2.14 -5.48
N PRO A 31 10.63 2.75 -6.47
CA PRO A 31 11.28 3.21 -7.68
C PRO A 31 12.27 4.35 -7.37
N LYS A 32 13.47 4.31 -7.96
CA LYS A 32 14.54 5.30 -7.69
C LYS A 32 14.14 6.73 -8.10
N ASN A 33 13.28 6.85 -9.11
CA ASN A 33 12.74 8.11 -9.62
C ASN A 33 11.46 8.57 -8.89
N ALA A 34 11.17 8.05 -7.69
CA ALA A 34 10.10 8.58 -6.86
C ALA A 34 10.30 10.09 -6.57
N PRO A 35 9.22 10.87 -6.43
CA PRO A 35 9.32 12.27 -6.02
C PRO A 35 10.12 12.43 -4.72
N GLU A 36 10.97 13.46 -4.62
CA GLU A 36 11.83 13.66 -3.44
C GLU A 36 11.03 13.74 -2.14
N LYS A 37 9.85 14.35 -2.19
CA LYS A 37 8.97 14.53 -1.03
C LYS A 37 8.51 13.22 -0.39
N VAL A 38 8.34 12.16 -1.18
CA VAL A 38 7.92 10.85 -0.66
C VAL A 38 9.12 10.00 -0.21
N LYS A 39 10.35 10.50 -0.37
CA LYS A 39 11.57 9.89 0.18
C LYS A 39 11.85 10.35 1.62
N GLU A 40 11.18 11.39 2.10
CA GLU A 40 11.22 11.81 3.49
C GLU A 40 10.47 10.82 4.40
N LYS A 41 10.87 10.75 5.66
CA LYS A 41 10.20 9.89 6.65
C LYS A 41 8.83 10.48 7.01
N ALA A 42 7.79 9.66 6.94
CA ALA A 42 6.44 10.04 7.33
C ALA A 42 5.65 8.81 7.78
N GLY A 43 4.64 9.03 8.63
CA GLY A 43 3.64 8.01 8.94
C GLY A 43 2.67 7.81 7.77
N VAL A 44 2.14 6.59 7.63
CA VAL A 44 1.17 6.24 6.58
C VAL A 44 0.32 5.05 7.00
N PHE A 45 -0.94 5.05 6.60
CA PHE A 45 -1.82 3.90 6.65
C PHE A 45 -2.30 3.58 5.23
N VAL A 46 -2.36 2.30 4.90
CA VAL A 46 -3.00 1.82 3.67
C VAL A 46 -4.22 1.02 4.08
N THR A 47 -5.37 1.46 3.57
CA THR A 47 -6.66 0.79 3.74
C THR A 47 -7.06 0.21 2.39
N LEU A 48 -7.55 -1.02 2.41
CA LEU A 48 -8.14 -1.71 1.27
C LEU A 48 -9.65 -1.78 1.50
N GLU A 49 -10.42 -1.40 0.50
CA GLU A 49 -11.88 -1.47 0.53
C GLU A 49 -12.37 -2.38 -0.60
N THR A 50 -13.49 -3.07 -0.38
CA THR A 50 -14.15 -3.81 -1.46
C THR A 50 -14.86 -2.86 -2.41
N TYR A 51 -14.96 -3.21 -3.69
CA TYR A 51 -15.74 -2.45 -4.66
C TYR A 51 -16.93 -3.29 -5.15
N PRO A 52 -18.14 -2.71 -5.29
CA PRO A 52 -18.51 -1.31 -5.07
C PRO A 52 -18.95 -0.97 -3.63
N LYS A 53 -19.03 -1.95 -2.73
CA LYS A 53 -19.66 -1.80 -1.40
C LYS A 53 -18.85 -0.94 -0.43
N LYS A 54 -17.54 -0.79 -0.65
CA LYS A 54 -16.58 -0.07 0.21
C LYS A 54 -16.47 -0.64 1.61
N ASP A 55 -16.66 -1.96 1.73
CA ASP A 55 -16.44 -2.65 3.01
C ASP A 55 -14.94 -2.76 3.27
N LEU A 56 -14.51 -2.55 4.52
CA LEU A 56 -13.12 -2.71 4.94
C LEU A 56 -12.62 -4.13 4.62
N ARG A 57 -11.51 -4.24 3.87
CA ARG A 57 -10.87 -5.51 3.48
C ARG A 57 -9.48 -5.71 4.09
N GLY A 58 -8.90 -4.64 4.62
CA GLY A 58 -7.64 -4.64 5.36
C GLY A 58 -7.16 -3.23 5.65
N CYS A 59 -6.46 -3.01 6.76
CA CYS A 59 -5.86 -1.72 7.09
C CYS A 59 -4.64 -1.91 8.00
N ILE A 60 -3.47 -1.51 7.51
CA ILE A 60 -2.22 -1.51 8.27
C ILE A 60 -1.43 -0.23 7.96
N GLY A 61 -0.68 0.24 8.94
CA GLY A 61 0.15 1.42 8.79
C GLY A 61 1.18 1.59 9.88
N TYR A 62 1.99 2.63 9.70
CA TYR A 62 3.00 3.08 10.65
C TYR A 62 2.60 4.49 11.09
N PRO A 63 2.20 4.69 12.36
CA PRO A 63 1.84 6.02 12.84
C PRO A 63 3.06 6.94 12.93
N GLU A 64 4.19 6.39 13.36
CA GLU A 64 5.44 7.11 13.51
C GLU A 64 6.28 7.10 12.21
N PRO A 65 7.05 8.17 11.93
CA PRO A 65 7.88 8.30 10.74
C PRO A 65 9.17 7.47 10.87
N VAL A 66 9.05 6.15 10.93
CA VAL A 66 10.18 5.23 11.13
C VAL A 66 11.00 5.02 9.85
N MET A 67 10.41 5.22 8.67
CA MET A 67 11.02 4.99 7.35
C MET A 67 10.47 5.97 6.29
N PRO A 68 11.13 6.11 5.12
CA PRO A 68 10.64 6.92 4.01
C PRO A 68 9.20 6.59 3.62
N LEU A 69 8.38 7.60 3.31
CA LEU A 69 6.96 7.42 2.97
C LEU A 69 6.76 6.40 1.84
N VAL A 70 7.62 6.43 0.82
CA VAL A 70 7.58 5.48 -0.31
C VAL A 70 7.80 4.03 0.13
N GLU A 71 8.69 3.81 1.11
CA GLU A 71 8.96 2.48 1.68
C GLU A 71 7.83 2.07 2.63
N ALA A 72 7.40 2.98 3.49
CA ALA A 72 6.30 2.77 4.43
C ALA A 72 5.01 2.39 3.68
N THR A 73 4.70 3.08 2.59
CA THR A 73 3.53 2.80 1.74
C THR A 73 3.59 1.41 1.14
N THR A 74 4.74 1.01 0.59
CA THR A 74 4.94 -0.32 0.01
C THR A 74 4.73 -1.44 1.04
N ARG A 75 5.32 -1.28 2.23
CA ARG A 75 5.20 -2.27 3.32
C ARG A 75 3.80 -2.30 3.91
N ALA A 76 3.20 -1.13 4.14
CA ALA A 76 1.86 -1.01 4.68
C ALA A 76 0.82 -1.62 3.73
N ALA A 77 0.96 -1.40 2.42
CA ALA A 77 0.06 -1.95 1.40
C ALA A 77 0.07 -3.49 1.40
N VAL A 78 1.26 -4.10 1.35
CA VAL A 78 1.38 -5.56 1.41
C VAL A 78 0.85 -6.09 2.74
N SER A 79 1.16 -5.43 3.86
CA SER A 79 0.68 -5.86 5.18
C SER A 79 -0.84 -5.74 5.32
N ALA A 80 -1.45 -4.68 4.78
CA ALA A 80 -2.90 -4.53 4.74
C ALA A 80 -3.57 -5.64 3.92
N ALA A 81 -2.91 -6.12 2.87
CA ALA A 81 -3.42 -7.20 2.02
C ALA A 81 -3.28 -8.59 2.65
N VAL A 82 -2.17 -8.89 3.33
CA VAL A 82 -1.84 -10.28 3.72
C VAL A 82 -1.54 -10.50 5.20
N GLN A 83 -1.45 -9.43 6.00
CA GLN A 83 -1.06 -9.49 7.42
C GLN A 83 -2.06 -8.82 8.37
N ASP A 84 -3.18 -8.26 7.88
CA ASP A 84 -4.23 -7.77 8.76
C ASP A 84 -4.89 -8.97 9.47
N PRO A 85 -4.75 -9.13 10.80
CA PRO A 85 -5.18 -10.34 11.51
C PRO A 85 -6.70 -10.49 11.57
N ARG A 86 -7.46 -9.45 11.18
CA ARG A 86 -8.93 -9.46 11.17
C ARG A 86 -9.49 -10.13 9.92
N PHE A 87 -8.69 -10.29 8.86
CA PHE A 87 -9.14 -10.78 7.56
C PHE A 87 -8.22 -11.90 7.04
N PRO A 88 -8.74 -12.83 6.23
CA PRO A 88 -7.87 -13.74 5.47
C PRO A 88 -7.03 -12.95 4.45
N PRO A 89 -5.82 -13.42 4.10
CA PRO A 89 -5.01 -12.79 3.05
C PRO A 89 -5.79 -12.60 1.75
N VAL A 90 -5.64 -11.42 1.13
CA VAL A 90 -6.21 -11.12 -0.19
C VAL A 90 -5.64 -12.07 -1.23
N LEU A 91 -6.51 -12.69 -2.02
CA LEU A 91 -6.12 -13.52 -3.15
C LEU A 91 -5.97 -12.69 -4.43
N ARG A 92 -5.15 -13.18 -5.36
CA ARG A 92 -4.94 -12.52 -6.66
C ARG A 92 -6.24 -12.23 -7.42
N GLY A 93 -7.22 -13.12 -7.32
CA GLY A 93 -8.53 -12.95 -7.98
C GLY A 93 -9.41 -11.85 -7.35
N GLU A 94 -9.11 -11.40 -6.14
CA GLU A 94 -9.87 -10.36 -5.44
C GLU A 94 -9.41 -8.93 -5.79
N LEU A 95 -8.27 -8.76 -6.49
CA LEU A 95 -7.70 -7.44 -6.78
C LEU A 95 -8.58 -6.56 -7.68
N GLU A 96 -9.42 -7.15 -8.52
CA GLU A 96 -10.35 -6.40 -9.35
C GLU A 96 -11.59 -5.92 -8.57
N SER A 97 -11.88 -6.57 -7.44
CA SER A 97 -13.01 -6.24 -6.56
C SER A 97 -12.58 -5.66 -5.21
N THR A 98 -11.28 -5.38 -5.04
CA THR A 98 -10.68 -4.82 -3.83
C THR A 98 -9.72 -3.72 -4.24
N LEU A 99 -10.06 -2.47 -3.93
CA LEU A 99 -9.21 -1.28 -3.89
C LEU A 99 -9.98 -0.08 -3.36
#